data_AF-A0A7Y7D3X4-F1
#
_entry.id   AF-A0A7Y7D3X4-F1
#
_cell.length_a   1.000
_cell.length_b   1.000
_cell.length_c   1.000
_cell.angle_alpha   90.00
_cell.angle_beta   90.00
_cell.angle_gamma   90.00
#
_symmetry.space_group_name_H-M   'P 1'
#
loop_
_entity.id
_entity.type
_entity.pdbx_description
1 polymer ?
#
loop_
_entity_poly.entity_id
_entity_poly.type
_entity_poly.pdbx_seq_one_letter_code
_entity_poly.pdbx_strand_id
1 'polypeptide(L)'
;MHKRIVEKALKKLDAERANYFNDVVGYLEELSATQNFPNLVYLSLKDILDIAPIYIEKKAFALLLLKFVTHHQGQLQKIIYDKEYLYDPNCLRKVTKLLIDAIVDQTIQGYEDGMIDTGEPVVQKYTYPYRATDLVDPDDDEALEKALEEERKRQAAYTGPERRKR
;
A
#
# COMPACT_ATOMS: atom_id res chain seq x y z
N MET A 1 -6.84 11.49 28.41
CA MET A 1 -8.14 12.09 28.02
C MET A 1 -8.52 11.78 26.57
N HIS A 2 -7.58 11.80 25.62
CA HIS A 2 -7.87 11.60 24.18
C HIS A 2 -8.27 10.17 23.78
N LYS A 3 -7.81 9.14 24.49
CA LYS A 3 -8.27 7.75 24.32
C LYS A 3 -9.79 7.59 24.35
N ARG A 4 -10.50 8.37 25.18
CA ARG A 4 -11.97 8.34 25.29
C ARG A 4 -12.70 8.64 23.98
N ILE A 5 -12.07 9.40 23.07
CA ILE A 5 -12.62 9.74 21.75
C ILE A 5 -12.72 8.47 20.88
N VAL A 6 -11.73 7.59 21.03
CA VAL A 6 -11.53 6.39 20.21
C VAL A 6 -12.12 5.15 20.88
N GLU A 7 -12.11 5.06 22.21
CA GLU A 7 -12.65 3.94 23.01
C GLU A 7 -14.09 3.56 22.64
N LYS A 8 -14.96 4.54 22.35
CA LYS A 8 -16.35 4.27 21.95
C LYS A 8 -16.45 3.67 20.54
N ALA A 9 -15.52 4.03 19.66
CA ALA A 9 -15.45 3.48 18.32
C ALA A 9 -14.82 2.08 18.36
N LEU A 10 -13.75 1.88 19.15
CA LEU A 10 -13.07 0.58 19.33
C LEU A 10 -13.99 -0.52 19.86
N LYS A 11 -14.92 -0.18 20.76
CA LYS A 11 -15.91 -1.14 21.28
C LYS A 11 -16.93 -1.64 20.25
N LYS A 12 -17.06 -0.95 19.11
CA LYS A 12 -17.96 -1.36 18.02
C LYS A 12 -17.27 -2.24 16.98
N LEU A 13 -15.94 -2.34 17.03
CA LEU A 13 -15.15 -3.11 16.08
C LEU A 13 -14.98 -4.55 16.54
N ASP A 14 -14.67 -5.40 15.56
CA ASP A 14 -14.31 -6.79 15.79
C ASP A 14 -13.04 -6.92 16.64
N ALA A 15 -12.89 -8.03 17.38
CA ALA A 15 -11.87 -8.21 18.41
C ALA A 15 -10.43 -8.08 17.85
N GLU A 16 -10.19 -8.62 16.66
CA GLU A 16 -8.89 -8.53 15.98
C GLU A 16 -8.53 -7.09 15.59
N ARG A 17 -9.51 -6.36 15.04
CA ARG A 17 -9.35 -4.94 14.67
C ARG A 17 -9.14 -4.07 15.90
N ALA A 18 -9.91 -4.32 16.96
CA ALA A 18 -9.79 -3.58 18.21
C ALA A 18 -8.40 -3.75 18.84
N ASN A 19 -7.85 -4.96 18.84
CA ASN A 19 -6.49 -5.22 19.34
C ASN A 19 -5.42 -4.51 18.50
N TYR A 20 -5.52 -4.59 17.17
CA TYR A 20 -4.60 -3.89 16.27
C TYR A 20 -4.59 -2.37 16.52
N PHE A 21 -5.77 -1.74 16.56
CA PHE A 21 -5.86 -0.30 16.76
C PHE A 21 -5.54 0.14 18.20
N ASN A 22 -5.74 -0.71 19.21
CA ASN A 22 -5.28 -0.44 20.57
C ASN A 22 -3.74 -0.33 20.62
N ASP A 23 -3.03 -1.21 19.92
CA ASP A 23 -1.57 -1.16 19.86
C ASP A 23 -1.08 0.08 19.09
N VAL A 24 -1.75 0.43 17.98
CA VAL A 24 -1.48 1.68 17.24
C VAL A 24 -1.69 2.91 18.14
N VAL A 25 -2.77 2.93 18.92
CA VAL A 25 -3.05 4.01 19.88
C VAL A 25 -1.99 4.06 20.98
N GLY A 26 -1.54 2.91 21.48
CA GLY A 26 -0.44 2.84 22.45
C GLY A 26 0.85 3.45 21.90
N TYR A 27 1.21 3.10 20.66
CA TYR A 27 2.39 3.66 20.00
C TYR A 27 2.26 5.16 19.72
N LEU A 28 1.06 5.63 19.34
CA LEU A 28 0.78 7.06 19.16
C LEU A 28 0.93 7.86 20.45
N GLU A 29 0.69 7.28 21.63
CA GLU A 29 0.90 7.95 22.92
C GLU A 29 2.37 8.12 23.29
N GLU A 30 3.22 7.17 22.89
CA GLU A 30 4.66 7.21 23.14
C GLU A 30 5.38 8.25 22.26
N LEU A 31 4.82 8.58 21.10
CA LEU A 31 5.40 9.53 20.17
C LEU A 31 5.25 10.98 20.67
N SER A 32 6.37 11.67 20.90
CA SER A 32 6.37 13.09 21.31
C SER A 32 5.69 14.01 20.29
N ALA A 33 5.77 13.67 19.00
CA ALA A 33 5.19 14.47 17.92
C ALA A 33 3.65 14.47 17.89
N THR A 34 2.97 13.47 18.49
CA THR A 34 1.50 13.46 18.59
C THR A 34 0.99 14.44 19.64
N GLN A 35 1.84 14.86 20.59
CA GLN A 35 1.48 15.79 21.65
C GLN A 35 1.21 17.22 21.13
N ASN A 36 1.71 17.55 19.94
CA ASN A 36 1.46 18.84 19.32
C ASN A 36 -0.01 18.99 18.86
N PHE A 37 -0.62 17.92 18.36
CA PHE A 37 -1.99 17.93 17.83
C PHE A 37 -2.80 16.68 18.19
N PRO A 38 -2.94 16.34 19.49
CA PRO A 38 -3.54 15.08 19.90
C PRO A 38 -4.99 14.97 19.43
N ASN A 39 -5.77 16.04 19.54
CA ASN A 39 -7.18 16.03 19.15
C ASN A 39 -7.39 15.70 17.66
N LEU A 40 -6.55 16.24 16.77
CA LEU A 40 -6.68 16.01 15.33
C LEU A 40 -6.35 14.56 14.98
N VAL A 41 -5.26 14.04 15.53
CA VAL A 41 -4.79 12.66 15.34
C VAL A 41 -5.86 11.66 15.76
N TYR A 42 -6.41 11.81 16.97
CA TYR A 42 -7.43 10.89 17.49
C TYR A 42 -8.78 11.03 16.80
N LEU A 43 -9.15 12.23 16.33
CA LEU A 43 -10.36 12.42 15.51
C LEU A 43 -10.23 11.78 14.13
N SER A 44 -9.10 11.99 13.44
CA SER A 44 -8.85 11.34 12.15
C SER A 44 -8.84 9.82 12.29
N LEU A 45 -8.18 9.31 13.35
CA LEU A 45 -8.14 7.88 13.61
C LEU A 45 -9.56 7.33 13.80
N LYS A 46 -10.38 7.98 14.66
CA LYS A 46 -11.77 7.58 14.93
C LYS A 46 -12.59 7.40 13.65
N ASP A 47 -12.46 8.32 12.68
CA ASP A 47 -13.23 8.26 11.44
C ASP A 47 -12.72 7.19 10.46
N ILE A 48 -11.44 6.85 10.56
CA ILE A 48 -10.77 5.87 9.70
C ILE A 48 -10.94 4.43 10.23
N LEU A 49 -11.19 4.24 11.53
CA LEU A 49 -11.26 2.92 12.16
C LEU A 49 -12.14 1.90 11.42
N ASP A 50 -13.28 2.33 10.87
CA ASP A 50 -14.21 1.45 10.17
C ASP A 50 -13.61 0.90 8.86
N ILE A 51 -12.81 1.72 8.17
CA ILE A 51 -12.35 1.49 6.79
C ILE A 51 -10.88 1.05 6.73
N ALA A 52 -10.07 1.39 7.75
CA ALA A 52 -8.63 1.17 7.69
C ALA A 52 -8.25 -0.32 7.55
N PRO A 53 -7.23 -0.61 6.72
CA PRO A 53 -6.66 -1.95 6.59
C PRO A 53 -5.90 -2.36 7.86
N ILE A 54 -5.88 -3.67 8.13
CA ILE A 54 -5.25 -4.28 9.32
C ILE A 54 -3.88 -4.89 8.97
N TYR A 55 -3.59 -5.07 7.69
CA TYR A 55 -2.38 -5.77 7.22
C TYR A 55 -1.09 -4.91 7.26
N ILE A 56 -1.19 -3.63 7.60
CA ILE A 56 -0.05 -2.70 7.64
C ILE A 56 0.66 -2.82 8.99
N GLU A 57 1.98 -2.66 9.02
CA GLU A 57 2.69 -2.60 10.29
C GLU A 57 2.20 -1.41 11.15
N LYS A 58 1.90 -1.70 12.42
CA LYS A 58 1.32 -0.75 13.39
C LYS A 58 2.12 0.56 13.50
N LYS A 59 3.46 0.46 13.48
CA LYS A 59 4.37 1.60 13.57
C LYS A 59 4.34 2.46 12.30
N ALA A 60 4.38 1.81 11.14
CA ALA A 60 4.30 2.48 9.84
C ALA A 60 2.97 3.24 9.71
N PHE A 61 1.86 2.60 10.08
CA PHE A 61 0.54 3.23 10.06
C PHE A 61 0.47 4.47 10.97
N ALA A 62 1.01 4.38 12.20
CA ALA A 62 1.04 5.51 13.12
C ALA A 62 1.86 6.70 12.59
N LEU A 63 3.03 6.43 11.98
CA LEU A 63 3.87 7.46 11.38
C LEU A 63 3.21 8.10 10.15
N LEU A 64 2.54 7.32 9.32
CA LEU A 64 1.79 7.83 8.17
C LEU A 64 0.64 8.73 8.60
N LEU A 65 -0.09 8.32 9.63
CA LEU A 65 -1.16 9.15 10.18
C LEU A 65 -0.61 10.48 10.70
N LEU A 66 0.53 10.46 11.38
CA LEU A 66 1.18 11.67 11.88
C LEU A 66 1.61 12.59 10.72
N LYS A 67 2.27 12.04 9.70
CA LYS A 67 2.68 12.78 8.49
C LYS A 67 1.48 13.37 7.75
N PHE A 68 0.37 12.64 7.70
CA PHE A 68 -0.86 13.12 7.09
C PHE A 68 -1.46 14.29 7.88
N VAL A 69 -1.54 14.16 9.21
CA VAL A 69 -2.10 15.21 10.06
C VAL A 69 -1.27 16.48 10.01
N THR A 70 0.06 16.38 9.96
CA THR A 70 0.92 17.56 9.82
C THR A 70 0.77 18.23 8.45
N HIS A 71 0.66 17.45 7.37
CA HIS A 71 0.49 17.99 6.02
C HIS A 71 -0.89 18.64 5.80
N HIS A 72 -1.95 18.03 6.32
CA HIS A 72 -3.35 18.47 6.12
C HIS A 72 -3.92 19.25 7.30
N GLN A 73 -3.08 19.70 8.24
CA GLN A 73 -3.49 20.37 9.47
C GLN A 73 -4.44 21.54 9.21
N GLY A 74 -4.10 22.41 8.25
CA GLY A 74 -4.91 23.60 7.94
C GLY A 74 -6.30 23.25 7.39
N GLN A 75 -6.42 22.18 6.60
CA GLN A 75 -7.70 21.71 6.06
C GLN A 75 -8.55 21.08 7.16
N LEU A 76 -7.95 20.24 8.01
CA LEU A 76 -8.65 19.62 9.15
C LEU A 76 -9.15 20.67 10.14
N GLN A 77 -8.33 21.65 10.48
CA GLN A 77 -8.74 22.74 11.36
C GLN A 77 -9.89 23.55 10.75
N LYS A 78 -9.81 23.89 9.46
CA LYS A 78 -10.87 24.62 8.77
C LYS A 78 -12.21 23.88 8.85
N ILE A 79 -12.22 22.56 8.64
CA ILE A 79 -13.44 21.74 8.71
C ILE A 79 -13.97 21.67 10.14
N ILE A 80 -13.12 21.50 11.15
CA ILE A 80 -13.55 21.42 12.55
C ILE A 80 -14.16 22.73 13.04
N TYR A 81 -13.66 23.86 12.56
CA TYR A 81 -14.22 25.19 12.87
C TYR A 81 -15.38 25.59 11.96
N ASP A 82 -15.70 24.78 10.95
CA ASP A 82 -16.85 25.04 10.09
C ASP A 82 -18.16 24.67 10.80
N LYS A 83 -19.22 25.42 10.50
CA LYS A 83 -20.55 25.20 11.08
C LYS A 83 -21.12 23.84 10.67
N GLU A 84 -20.73 23.34 9.50
CA GLU A 84 -21.15 22.04 8.98
C GLU A 84 -20.75 20.89 9.88
N TYR A 85 -19.61 20.99 10.59
CA TYR A 85 -19.15 19.93 11.49
C TYR A 85 -20.06 19.74 12.72
N LEU A 86 -20.79 20.76 13.13
CA LEU A 86 -21.77 20.66 14.22
C LEU A 86 -23.00 19.84 13.81
N TYR A 87 -23.36 19.87 12.53
CA TYR A 87 -24.51 19.15 12.00
C TYR A 87 -24.14 17.73 11.54
N ASP A 88 -23.01 17.61 10.83
CA ASP A 88 -22.53 16.33 10.29
C ASP A 88 -21.10 16.02 10.75
N PRO A 89 -20.93 15.12 11.73
CA PRO A 89 -19.59 14.72 12.20
C PRO A 89 -18.81 13.91 11.15
N ASN A 90 -19.48 13.41 10.10
CA ASN A 90 -18.86 12.67 9.00
C ASN A 90 -18.17 13.56 7.96
N CYS A 91 -18.23 14.90 8.09
CA CYS A 91 -17.60 15.83 7.14
C CYS A 91 -16.08 15.64 7.03
N LEU A 92 -15.43 15.12 8.07
CA LEU A 92 -14.01 14.77 8.07
C LEU A 92 -13.66 13.64 7.09
N ARG A 93 -14.64 12.80 6.69
CA ARG A 93 -14.44 11.71 5.72
C ARG A 93 -13.88 12.17 4.37
N LYS A 94 -14.18 13.41 3.96
CA LYS A 94 -13.65 13.97 2.71
C LYS A 94 -12.13 14.08 2.74
N VAL A 95 -11.56 14.43 3.89
CA VAL A 95 -10.11 14.58 4.06
C VAL A 95 -9.49 13.24 4.44
N THR A 96 -10.10 12.47 5.32
CA THR A 96 -9.55 11.16 5.71
C THR A 96 -9.55 10.14 4.59
N LYS A 97 -10.38 10.30 3.54
CA LYS A 97 -10.26 9.51 2.31
C LYS A 97 -8.88 9.63 1.67
N LEU A 98 -8.28 10.82 1.68
CA LEU A 98 -6.93 11.03 1.11
C LEU A 98 -5.85 10.24 1.86
N LEU A 99 -6.05 10.01 3.16
CA LEU A 99 -5.16 9.16 3.95
C LEU A 99 -5.29 7.70 3.51
N ILE A 100 -6.51 7.23 3.22
CA ILE A 100 -6.74 5.86 2.72
C ILE A 100 -6.11 5.70 1.34
N ASP A 101 -6.30 6.68 0.45
CA ASP A 101 -5.68 6.66 -0.88
C ASP A 101 -4.14 6.61 -0.76
N ALA A 102 -3.55 7.41 0.11
CA ALA A 102 -2.10 7.38 0.37
C ALA A 102 -1.60 6.05 0.95
N ILE A 103 -2.42 5.40 1.80
CA ILE A 103 -2.13 4.06 2.31
C ILE A 103 -2.13 3.04 1.17
N VAL A 104 -3.15 3.09 0.31
CA VAL A 104 -3.27 2.18 -0.84
C VAL A 104 -2.08 2.38 -1.79
N ASP A 105 -1.73 3.62 -2.12
CA ASP A 105 -0.58 3.93 -2.96
C ASP A 105 0.72 3.36 -2.38
N GLN A 106 0.93 3.47 -1.06
CA GLN A 106 2.10 2.90 -0.42
C GLN A 106 2.10 1.36 -0.44
N THR A 107 0.94 0.73 -0.34
CA THR A 107 0.83 -0.72 -0.42
C THR A 107 1.07 -1.23 -1.84
N ILE A 108 0.65 -0.48 -2.85
CA ILE A 108 0.95 -0.76 -4.26
C ILE A 108 2.46 -0.60 -4.52
N GLN A 109 3.06 0.49 -4.05
CA GLN A 109 4.51 0.68 -4.15
C GLN A 109 5.28 -0.44 -3.44
N GLY A 110 4.86 -0.85 -2.25
CA GLY A 110 5.48 -1.97 -1.54
C GLY A 110 5.34 -3.32 -2.26
N TYR A 111 4.28 -3.49 -3.04
CA TYR A 111 4.12 -4.64 -3.93
C TYR A 111 5.03 -4.56 -5.15
N GLU A 112 5.11 -3.39 -5.81
CA GLU A 112 5.99 -3.15 -6.95
C GLU A 112 7.48 -3.30 -6.57
N ASP A 113 7.86 -2.90 -5.35
CA ASP A 113 9.20 -3.04 -4.80
C ASP A 113 9.52 -4.49 -4.35
N GLY A 114 8.57 -5.42 -4.48
CA GLY A 114 8.75 -6.84 -4.14
C GLY A 114 8.84 -7.13 -2.63
N MET A 115 8.46 -6.16 -1.78
CA MET A 115 8.49 -6.32 -0.32
C MET A 115 7.27 -7.11 0.21
N ILE A 116 6.22 -7.23 -0.61
CA ILE A 116 4.98 -7.94 -0.27
C ILE A 116 4.84 -9.11 -1.24
N ASP A 117 5.24 -10.30 -0.80
CA ASP A 117 5.07 -11.54 -1.55
C ASP A 117 3.59 -11.97 -1.47
N THR A 118 2.81 -11.69 -2.50
CA THR A 118 1.37 -12.01 -2.53
C THR A 118 1.09 -13.48 -2.79
N GLY A 119 2.11 -14.31 -3.01
CA GLY A 119 1.93 -15.71 -3.37
C GLY A 119 1.13 -15.91 -4.65
N GLU A 120 1.02 -14.86 -5.47
CA GLU A 120 0.39 -14.97 -6.78
C GLU A 120 1.27 -15.86 -7.67
N PRO A 121 0.70 -16.90 -8.30
CA PRO A 121 1.47 -17.74 -9.19
C PRO A 121 1.98 -16.89 -10.35
N VAL A 122 3.30 -16.87 -10.55
CA VAL A 122 3.93 -16.23 -11.71
C VAL A 122 3.45 -16.96 -12.96
N VAL A 123 2.39 -16.45 -13.59
CA VAL A 123 1.84 -17.04 -14.82
C VAL A 123 2.67 -16.59 -16.01
N GLN A 124 3.59 -17.44 -16.45
CA GLN A 124 4.35 -17.23 -17.68
C GLN A 124 3.41 -17.37 -18.89
N LYS A 125 3.26 -16.29 -19.65
CA LYS A 125 2.44 -16.27 -20.87
C LYS A 125 3.29 -16.65 -22.08
N TYR A 126 3.15 -17.89 -22.56
CA TYR A 126 3.78 -18.34 -23.79
C TYR A 126 3.05 -17.78 -25.02
N THR A 127 3.78 -17.11 -25.92
CA THR A 127 3.21 -16.61 -27.19
C THR A 127 3.86 -17.34 -28.36
N TYR A 128 3.06 -18.04 -29.17
CA TYR A 128 3.59 -18.75 -30.35
C TYR A 128 4.05 -17.75 -31.43
N PRO A 129 5.20 -17.98 -32.10
CA PRO A 129 6.13 -19.12 -31.95
C PRO A 129 7.02 -19.00 -30.72
N TYR A 130 7.15 -20.11 -29.98
CA TYR A 130 7.92 -20.17 -28.73
C TYR A 130 9.37 -19.73 -28.92
N ARG A 131 9.80 -18.79 -28.09
CA ARG A 131 11.21 -18.39 -27.96
C ARG A 131 11.93 -19.36 -27.04
N ALA A 132 13.23 -19.57 -27.25
CA ALA A 132 13.99 -20.47 -26.38
C ALA A 132 14.05 -19.92 -24.95
N THR A 133 13.91 -18.61 -24.80
CA THR A 133 13.81 -17.90 -23.53
C THR A 133 12.46 -18.07 -22.82
N ASP A 134 11.41 -18.49 -23.52
CA ASP A 134 10.08 -18.62 -22.90
C ASP A 134 9.99 -19.84 -21.99
N LEU A 135 10.79 -20.89 -22.24
CA LEU A 135 10.76 -22.17 -21.52
C LEU A 135 11.73 -22.23 -20.33
N VAL A 136 12.33 -21.10 -19.96
CA VAL A 136 13.32 -21.01 -18.89
C VAL A 136 12.72 -20.32 -17.68
N ASP A 137 12.99 -20.88 -16.50
CA ASP A 137 12.65 -20.26 -15.22
C ASP A 137 13.47 -18.97 -15.04
N PRO A 138 12.83 -17.82 -14.74
CA PRO A 138 13.50 -16.52 -14.67
C PRO A 138 14.51 -16.40 -13.53
N ASP A 139 14.44 -17.30 -12.54
CA ASP A 139 15.33 -17.30 -11.36
C ASP A 139 16.59 -18.18 -11.57
N ASP A 140 16.72 -18.85 -12.71
CA ASP A 140 17.90 -19.65 -13.06
C ASP A 140 18.75 -18.90 -14.10
N ASP A 141 19.65 -18.04 -13.60
CA ASP A 141 20.55 -17.21 -14.40
C ASP A 141 21.38 -18.04 -15.40
N GLU A 142 21.81 -19.26 -15.02
CA GLU A 142 22.60 -20.14 -15.89
C GLU A 142 21.76 -20.72 -17.04
N ALA A 143 20.49 -21.03 -16.78
CA ALA A 143 19.57 -21.50 -17.82
C ALA A 143 19.19 -20.36 -18.79
N LEU A 144 19.07 -19.13 -18.29
CA LEU A 144 18.73 -17.95 -19.09
C LEU A 144 19.85 -17.58 -20.07
N GLU A 145 21.10 -17.61 -19.63
CA GLU A 145 22.26 -17.38 -20.50
C GLU A 145 22.35 -18.42 -21.63
N LYS A 146 22.12 -19.70 -21.32
CA LYS A 146 22.13 -20.79 -22.31
C LYS A 146 21.03 -20.62 -23.36
N ALA A 147 19.82 -20.25 -22.94
CA ALA A 147 18.71 -20.02 -23.87
C ALA A 147 18.98 -18.82 -24.80
N LEU A 148 19.58 -17.74 -24.29
CA LEU A 148 19.98 -16.59 -25.11
C LEU A 148 21.06 -16.95 -26.13
N GLU A 149 22.02 -17.80 -25.76
CA GLU A 149 23.02 -18.32 -26.70
C GLU A 149 22.39 -19.18 -27.80
N GLU A 150 21.41 -20.02 -27.46
CA GLU A 150 20.67 -20.82 -28.44
C GLU A 150 19.85 -19.96 -29.39
N GLU A 151 19.21 -18.90 -28.91
CA GLU A 151 18.51 -17.94 -29.77
C GLU A 151 19.46 -17.21 -30.72
N ARG A 152 20.61 -16.76 -30.22
CA ARG A 152 21.66 -16.15 -31.05
C ARG A 152 22.13 -17.10 -32.14
N LYS A 153 22.33 -18.39 -31.81
CA LYS A 153 22.69 -19.43 -32.79
C LYS A 153 21.58 -19.64 -33.82
N ARG A 154 20.31 -19.69 -33.40
CA ARG A 154 19.15 -19.84 -34.31
C ARG A 154 19.00 -18.64 -35.26
N GLN A 155 19.18 -17.43 -34.76
CA GLN A 155 19.16 -16.21 -35.58
C GLN A 155 20.34 -16.17 -36.56
N ALA A 156 21.54 -16.58 -36.13
CA ALA A 156 22.70 -16.67 -37.02
C ALA A 156 22.56 -17.78 -38.08
N ALA A 157 21.86 -18.87 -37.76
CA ALA A 157 21.55 -19.97 -38.70
C ALA A 157 20.38 -19.66 -39.65
N TYR A 158 19.58 -18.63 -39.36
CA TYR A 158 18.49 -18.21 -40.23
C TYR A 158 19.03 -17.50 -41.48
N THR A 159 19.37 -18.28 -42.51
CA THR A 159 19.48 -17.76 -43.87
C THR A 159 18.08 -17.62 -44.41
N GLY A 160 17.57 -16.39 -44.49
CA GLY A 160 16.23 -16.10 -45.01
C GLY A 160 15.96 -16.70 -46.41
N PRO A 161 14.72 -16.59 -46.90
CA PRO A 161 14.26 -17.25 -48.13
C PRO A 161 14.98 -16.83 -49.44
N GLU A 162 15.99 -15.95 -49.38
CA GLU A 162 16.66 -15.38 -50.55
C GLU A 162 17.88 -16.18 -51.08
N ARG A 163 18.36 -17.23 -50.40
CA ARG A 163 19.50 -18.03 -50.90
C ARG A 163 19.13 -19.16 -51.88
N ARG A 164 17.88 -19.22 -52.35
CA ARG A 164 17.50 -20.07 -53.50
C ARG A 164 17.23 -19.20 -54.73
N LYS A 165 18.30 -18.64 -55.31
CA LYS A 165 18.33 -18.20 -56.72
C LYS A 165 19.76 -17.87 -57.15
N ARG A 166 20.46 -18.85 -57.69
CA ARG A 166 20.95 -18.90 -59.08
C ARG A 166 21.79 -20.15 -59.27
#